data_AF-A0A955YEU8-F1
#
_entry.id   AF-A0A955YEU8-F1
#
_cell.length_a   1.000
_cell.length_b   1.000
_cell.length_c   1.000
_cell.angle_alpha   90.00
_cell.angle_beta   90.00
_cell.angle_gamma   90.00
#
_symmetry.space_group_name_H-M   'P 1'
#
loop_
_entity.id
_entity.type
_entity.pdbx_description
1 polymer ?
#
loop_
_entity_poly.entity_id
_entity_poly.type
_entity_poly.pdbx_seq_one_letter_code
_entity_poly.pdbx_strand_id
1 'polypeptide(L)'
;MQAAIGLTLVPDEDLEALIRLAYQGQIPFPLERRRLMELGLNRIADHASVIVGLDERALRAVVSAVLAERRRARGDERAKAR
;
A
#
# COMPACT_ATOMS: atom_id res chain seq x y z
N MET A 1 21.79 -6.48 4.87
CA MET A 1 20.50 -5.84 5.24
C MET A 1 19.86 -5.34 3.95
N GLN A 2 18.87 -6.06 3.40
CA GLN A 2 18.11 -5.51 2.28
C GLN A 2 17.35 -4.30 2.80
N ALA A 3 17.62 -3.12 2.22
CA ALA A 3 16.80 -1.95 2.47
C ALA A 3 15.35 -2.35 2.21
N ALA A 4 14.49 -2.29 3.23
CA ALA A 4 13.07 -2.54 3.06
C ALA A 4 12.52 -1.36 2.26
N ILE A 5 12.56 -1.44 0.93
CA ILE A 5 12.01 -0.42 0.03
C ILE A 5 10.46 -0.35 0.20
N GLY A 6 9.88 -1.25 1.01
CA GLY A 6 8.54 -1.12 1.58
C GLY A 6 7.47 -0.97 0.50
N LEU A 7 6.42 -0.22 0.82
CA LEU A 7 5.35 0.06 -0.14
C LEU A 7 5.82 0.90 -1.33
N THR A 8 7.01 1.49 -1.32
CA THR A 8 7.54 2.32 -2.41
C THR A 8 7.72 1.57 -3.72
N LEU A 9 7.92 0.24 -3.68
CA LEU A 9 8.00 -0.61 -4.89
C LEU A 9 6.66 -1.17 -5.37
N VAL A 10 5.61 -1.02 -4.55
CA VAL A 10 4.26 -1.45 -4.91
C VAL A 10 3.66 -0.41 -5.85
N PRO A 11 3.15 -0.77 -7.03
CA PRO A 11 2.49 0.16 -7.94
C PRO A 11 1.26 0.84 -7.31
N ASP A 12 0.86 1.99 -7.86
CA ASP A 12 -0.31 2.71 -7.36
C ASP A 12 -1.59 1.88 -7.51
N GLU A 13 -1.74 1.14 -8.61
CA GLU A 13 -2.91 0.30 -8.89
C GLU A 13 -3.12 -0.81 -7.83
N ASP A 14 -2.03 -1.39 -7.34
CA ASP A 14 -2.07 -2.42 -6.30
C ASP A 14 -2.45 -1.82 -4.95
N LEU A 15 -1.91 -0.64 -4.63
CA LEU A 15 -2.28 0.11 -3.42
C LEU A 15 -3.75 0.56 -3.44
N GLU A 16 -4.25 0.97 -4.60
CA GLU A 16 -5.65 1.32 -4.80
C GLU A 16 -6.57 0.08 -4.71
N ALA A 17 -6.16 -1.07 -5.23
CA ALA A 17 -6.91 -2.32 -5.08
C ALA A 17 -7.00 -2.72 -3.60
N LEU A 18 -5.89 -2.66 -2.87
CA LEU A 18 -5.84 -2.96 -1.44
C LEU A 18 -6.78 -2.07 -0.64
N ILE A 19 -6.76 -0.75 -0.89
CA ILE A 19 -7.62 0.16 -0.14
C ILE A 19 -9.10 -0.05 -0.47
N ARG A 20 -9.46 -0.36 -1.73
CA ARG A 20 -10.84 -0.69 -2.12
C ARG A 20 -11.34 -1.93 -1.39
N LEU A 21 -10.55 -3.00 -1.35
CA LEU A 21 -10.91 -4.23 -0.64
C LEU A 21 -11.09 -3.98 0.87
N ALA A 22 -10.23 -3.13 1.46
CA ALA A 22 -10.38 -2.71 2.85
C ALA A 22 -11.65 -1.87 3.09
N TYR A 23 -12.02 -0.97 2.16
CA TYR A 23 -13.28 -0.21 2.24
C TYR A 23 -14.53 -1.07 2.09
N GLN A 24 -14.44 -2.15 1.31
CA GLN A 24 -15.54 -3.09 1.10
C GLN A 24 -15.68 -4.13 2.22
N GLY A 25 -14.83 -4.09 3.26
CA GLY A 25 -14.83 -5.08 4.32
C GLY A 25 -14.41 -6.48 3.86
N GLN A 26 -13.72 -6.58 2.71
CA GLN A 26 -13.30 -7.87 2.13
C GLN A 26 -11.95 -8.35 2.67
N ILE A 27 -11.29 -7.51 3.48
CA ILE A 27 -10.05 -7.85 4.18
C ILE A 27 -10.37 -8.07 5.66
N PRO A 28 -10.15 -9.28 6.19
CA PRO A 28 -10.18 -9.49 7.63
C PRO A 28 -8.95 -8.84 8.28
N PHE A 29 -9.16 -8.27 9.47
CA PHE A 29 -8.13 -7.59 10.25
C PHE A 29 -7.89 -8.31 11.59
N PRO A 30 -6.66 -8.24 12.16
CA PRO A 30 -5.50 -7.48 11.71
C PRO A 30 -4.91 -8.02 10.39
N LEU A 31 -4.25 -7.17 9.60
CA LEU A 31 -3.79 -7.55 8.27
C LEU A 31 -2.70 -8.62 8.35
N GLU A 32 -2.94 -9.77 7.72
CA GLU A 32 -1.98 -10.87 7.67
C GLU A 32 -1.36 -11.03 6.27
N ARG A 33 -0.06 -11.34 6.23
CA ARG A 33 0.64 -11.64 4.98
C ARG A 33 0.00 -12.78 4.21
N ARG A 34 -0.36 -13.86 4.91
CA ARG A 34 -1.04 -15.02 4.31
C ARG A 34 -2.33 -14.61 3.61
N ARG A 35 -3.10 -13.69 4.21
CA ARG A 35 -4.36 -13.23 3.64
C ARG A 35 -4.16 -12.43 2.36
N LEU A 36 -3.12 -11.61 2.29
CA LEU A 36 -2.76 -10.91 1.06
C LEU A 36 -2.49 -11.90 -0.08
N MET A 37 -1.80 -13.00 0.20
CA MET A 37 -1.56 -14.07 -0.79
C MET A 37 -2.86 -14.75 -1.23
N GLU A 38 -3.75 -15.08 -0.28
CA GLU A 38 -5.06 -15.69 -0.57
C GLU A 38 -5.97 -14.79 -1.42
N LEU A 39 -5.83 -13.47 -1.30
CA LEU A 39 -6.55 -12.47 -2.09
C LEU A 39 -5.88 -12.16 -3.45
N GLY A 40 -4.80 -12.87 -3.80
CA GLY A 40 -4.04 -12.65 -5.03
C GLY A 40 -3.13 -11.41 -5.01
N LEU A 41 -3.00 -10.73 -3.86
CA LEU A 41 -2.18 -9.54 -3.65
C LEU A 41 -0.71 -9.89 -3.35
N ASN A 42 -0.14 -10.82 -4.12
CA ASN A 42 1.18 -11.41 -3.85
C ASN A 42 2.31 -10.36 -3.84
N ARG A 43 2.30 -9.44 -4.79
CA ARG A 43 3.27 -8.35 -4.86
C ARG A 43 3.23 -7.43 -3.64
N ILE A 44 2.03 -7.19 -3.10
CA ILE A 44 1.88 -6.46 -1.84
C ILE A 44 2.44 -7.30 -0.71
N ALA A 45 2.10 -8.59 -0.63
CA ALA A 45 2.57 -9.50 0.42
C ALA A 45 4.11 -9.53 0.54
N ASP A 46 4.82 -9.49 -0.59
CA ASP A 46 6.29 -9.43 -0.63
C ASP A 46 6.86 -8.17 0.03
N HIS A 47 6.16 -7.05 -0.12
CA HIS A 47 6.56 -5.75 0.41
C HIS A 47 5.81 -5.32 1.69
N ALA A 48 4.91 -6.16 2.20
CA ALA A 48 3.94 -5.83 3.25
C ALA A 48 4.51 -5.76 4.68
N SER A 49 5.82 -5.89 4.87
CA SER A 49 6.43 -5.91 6.22
C SER A 49 6.01 -4.74 7.12
N VAL A 50 5.73 -3.58 6.52
CA VAL A 50 5.31 -2.35 7.23
C VAL A 50 3.80 -2.25 7.49
N ILE A 51 2.98 -3.11 6.88
CA ILE A 51 1.51 -3.07 7.00
C ILE A 51 0.90 -4.32 7.64
N VAL A 52 1.68 -5.42 7.76
CA VAL A 52 1.23 -6.61 8.49
C VAL A 52 1.00 -6.25 9.97
N GLY A 53 -0.11 -6.72 10.53
CA GLY A 53 -0.53 -6.44 11.89
C GLY A 53 -1.36 -5.16 12.05
N LEU A 54 -1.47 -4.33 11.01
CA LEU A 54 -2.30 -3.13 11.07
C LEU A 54 -3.79 -3.49 11.09
N ASP A 55 -4.56 -2.70 11.83
CA ASP A 55 -6.02 -2.68 11.71
C ASP A 55 -6.47 -1.93 10.45
N GLU A 56 -7.77 -1.96 10.19
CA GLU A 56 -8.39 -1.32 9.02
C GLU A 56 -8.07 0.17 8.93
N ARG A 57 -8.13 0.88 10.05
CA ARG A 57 -7.94 2.33 10.10
C ARG A 57 -6.48 2.69 9.84
N ALA A 58 -5.56 1.98 10.47
CA ALA A 58 -4.13 2.16 10.29
C ALA A 58 -3.70 1.82 8.86
N LEU A 59 -4.20 0.72 8.28
CA LEU A 59 -3.93 0.38 6.89
C LEU A 59 -4.37 1.50 5.94
N ARG A 60 -5.61 1.98 6.09
CA ARG A 60 -6.15 3.07 5.26
C ARG A 60 -5.32 4.33 5.38
N ALA A 61 -4.91 4.70 6.60
CA ALA A 61 -4.08 5.88 6.83
C ALA A 61 -2.73 5.77 6.11
N VAL A 62 -2.03 4.64 6.26
CA VAL A 62 -0.71 4.40 5.64
C VAL A 62 -0.81 4.42 4.12
N VAL A 63 -1.74 3.65 3.54
CA VAL A 63 -1.87 3.55 2.07
C VAL A 63 -2.27 4.89 1.46
N SER A 64 -3.19 5.62 2.10
CA SER A 64 -3.61 6.96 1.63
C SER A 64 -2.44 7.96 1.68
N ALA A 65 -1.64 7.93 2.74
CA ALA A 65 -0.47 8.79 2.86
C ALA A 65 0.56 8.50 1.77
N VAL A 66 0.86 7.23 1.50
CA VAL A 66 1.79 6.83 0.42
C VAL A 66 1.29 7.32 -0.94
N LEU A 67 0.02 7.12 -1.27
CA LEU A 67 -0.56 7.57 -2.55
C LEU A 67 -0.54 9.11 -2.66
N ALA A 68 -0.83 9.82 -1.58
CA ALA A 68 -0.80 11.28 -1.55
C ALA A 68 0.63 11.82 -1.76
N GLU A 69 1.62 11.24 -1.09
CA GLU A 69 3.04 11.59 -1.22
C GLU A 69 3.52 11.41 -2.66
N ARG A 70 3.21 10.27 -3.28
CA ARG A 70 3.56 10.01 -4.68
C ARG A 70 2.92 10.98 -5.66
N ARG A 71 1.65 11.34 -5.42
CA ARG A 71 0.95 12.31 -6.25
C ARG A 71 1.61 13.69 -6.17
N ARG A 72 2.04 14.10 -4.98
CA ARG A 72 2.80 15.35 -4.77
C ARG A 72 4.15 15.30 -5.48
N ALA A 73 4.93 14.24 -5.27
CA ALA A 73 6.24 14.06 -5.91
C ALA A 73 6.16 14.18 -7.44
N ARG A 74 5.18 13.50 -8.08
CA ARG A 74 4.96 13.60 -9.54
C ARG A 74 4.49 14.99 -9.99
N GLY A 75 3.72 15.69 -9.15
CA GLY A 75 3.32 17.08 -9.40
C GLY A 75 4.52 18.02 -9.37
N ASP A 76 5.40 17.85 -8.39
CA ASP A 76 6.62 18.64 -8.22
C ASP A 76 7.62 18.40 -9.36
N GLU A 77 7.76 17.15 -9.84
CA GLU A 77 8.59 16.83 -11.01
C GLU A 77 8.08 17.53 -12.28
N ARG A 78 6.75 17.57 -12.49
CA ARG A 78 6.14 18.28 -13.62
C ARG A 78 6.30 19.80 -13.52
N ALA A 79 6.30 20.36 -12.30
CA ALA A 79 6.56 21.77 -12.07
C ALA A 79 8.03 22.15 -12.30
N LYS A 80 8.98 21.26 -11.97
CA LYS A 80 10.43 21.45 -12.23
C LYS A 80 10.82 21.28 -13.70
N ALA A 81 10.04 20.55 -14.49
CA ALA A 81 10.28 20.31 -15.91
C ALA A 81 9.71 21.41 -16.83
N ARG A 82 9.11 22.47 -16.27
CA ARG A 82 8.60 23.66 -16.98
C ARG A 82 9.48 24.85 -16.71
#